data_AF-A0A812MFA6-F1
#
_entry.id   AF-A0A812MFA6-F1
#
_cell.length_a   1.000
_cell.length_b   1.000
_cell.length_c   1.000
_cell.angle_alpha   90.00
_cell.angle_beta   90.00
_cell.angle_gamma   90.00
#
_symmetry.space_group_name_H-M   'P 1'
#
loop_
_entity.id
_entity.type
_entity.pdbx_description
1 polymer ?
#
loop_
_entity_poly.entity_id
_entity_poly.type
_entity_poly.pdbx_seq_one_letter_code
_entity_poly.pdbx_strand_id
1 'polypeptide(L)'
;MSEQYVYAAVQSTQLRVVEETEEALRKSDKMHAKSAAKHLADYQSKLQRNITEEWWALADMLVVRYNDMFYNYPPETPHQVSDIGYPAFWLEMIGFNQEFYRPHWVLPSLMPPSLLPQVIKDQLSNLAPVLKWG
;
A
#
# COMPACT_ATOMS: atom_id res chain seq x y z
N MET A 1 3.50 3.24 -0.66
CA MET A 1 3.66 1.99 0.12
C MET A 1 2.90 2.19 1.43
N SER A 2 2.07 1.24 1.90
CA SER A 2 1.07 1.56 2.93
C SER A 2 1.73 1.95 4.27
N GLU A 3 1.48 3.17 4.72
CA GLU A 3 1.96 3.70 6.01
C GLU A 3 1.44 2.85 7.18
N GLN A 4 0.22 2.32 7.06
CA GLN A 4 -0.46 1.58 8.12
C GLN A 4 0.06 0.16 8.35
N TYR A 5 0.37 -0.61 7.30
CA TYR A 5 0.76 -2.01 7.45
C TYR A 5 2.27 -2.21 7.42
N VAL A 6 2.96 -1.58 6.47
CA VAL A 6 4.39 -1.85 6.24
C VAL A 6 5.25 -1.17 7.32
N TYR A 7 5.00 0.11 7.63
CA TYR A 7 5.80 0.79 8.65
C TYR A 7 5.54 0.25 10.05
N ALA A 8 4.28 -0.05 10.37
CA ALA A 8 3.95 -0.70 11.63
C ALA A 8 4.66 -2.06 11.78
N ALA A 9 4.61 -2.91 10.76
CA ALA A 9 5.28 -4.22 10.78
C ALA A 9 6.80 -4.09 10.94
N VAL A 10 7.43 -3.16 10.20
CA VAL A 10 8.88 -2.90 10.33
C VAL A 10 9.23 -2.47 11.75
N GLN A 11 8.50 -1.52 12.32
CA GLN A 11 8.78 -1.01 13.67
C GLN A 11 8.55 -2.09 14.74
N SER A 12 7.46 -2.85 14.66
CA SER A 12 7.19 -3.92 15.61
C SER A 12 8.25 -5.03 15.55
N THR A 13 8.66 -5.44 14.35
CA THR A 13 9.70 -6.46 14.19
C THR A 13 11.04 -5.94 14.71
N GLN A 14 11.40 -4.68 14.44
CA GLN A 14 12.64 -4.09 14.95
C GLN A 14 12.69 -4.05 16.48
N LEU A 15 11.62 -3.54 17.11
CA LEU A 15 11.53 -3.47 18.58
C LEU A 15 11.65 -4.87 19.21
N ARG A 16 10.88 -5.83 18.67
CA ARG A 16 10.91 -7.22 19.14
C ARG A 16 12.30 -7.85 18.99
N VAL A 17 12.95 -7.66 17.85
CA VAL A 17 14.30 -8.21 17.59
C VAL A 17 15.32 -7.66 18.59
N VAL A 18 15.28 -6.36 18.86
CA VAL A 18 16.18 -5.73 19.85
C VAL A 18 15.94 -6.33 21.23
N GLU A 19 14.70 -6.33 21.69
CA GLU A 19 14.31 -6.83 23.02
C GLU A 19 14.69 -8.31 23.22
N GLU A 20 14.29 -9.19 22.30
CA GLU A 20 14.56 -10.62 22.43
C GLU A 20 16.08 -10.90 22.35
N THR A 21 16.84 -10.12 21.57
CA THR A 21 18.31 -10.26 21.48
C THR A 21 19.00 -9.86 22.77
N GLU A 22 18.60 -8.74 23.38
CA GLU A 22 19.10 -8.32 24.69
C GLU A 22 18.82 -9.38 25.77
N GLU A 23 17.63 -9.97 25.75
CA GLU A 23 17.30 -11.06 26.66
C GLU A 23 18.18 -12.30 26.46
N ALA A 24 18.42 -12.69 25.21
CA ALA A 24 19.26 -13.83 24.86
C ALA A 24 20.71 -13.61 25.32
N LEU A 25 21.25 -12.41 25.14
CA LEU A 25 22.56 -12.03 25.65
C LEU A 25 22.62 -12.13 27.17
N ARG A 26 21.66 -11.52 27.88
CA ARG A 26 21.58 -11.56 29.36
C ARG A 26 21.48 -12.98 29.92
N LYS A 27 20.78 -13.87 29.22
CA LYS A 27 20.71 -15.30 29.59
C LYS A 27 22.06 -15.98 29.37
N SER A 28 22.74 -15.66 28.29
CA SER A 28 24.04 -16.24 27.92
C SER A 28 25.18 -15.86 28.86
N ASP A 29 25.17 -14.64 29.40
CA ASP A 29 26.18 -14.15 30.37
C ASP A 29 26.28 -15.02 31.63
N LYS A 30 25.19 -15.72 31.98
CA LYS A 30 25.13 -16.60 33.16
C LYS A 30 25.54 -18.04 32.86
N MET A 31 25.88 -18.36 31.60
CA MET A 31 26.18 -19.71 31.14
C MET A 31 27.69 -19.91 30.96
N HIS A 32 28.13 -21.16 31.02
CA HIS A 32 29.49 -21.52 30.59
C HIS A 32 29.64 -21.29 29.08
N ALA A 33 30.85 -20.89 28.63
CA ALA A 33 31.11 -20.41 27.27
C ALA A 33 30.55 -21.32 26.16
N LYS A 34 30.71 -22.65 26.28
CA LYS A 34 30.18 -23.60 25.28
C LYS A 34 28.65 -23.66 25.24
N SER A 35 28.01 -23.56 26.40
CA SER A 35 26.54 -23.52 26.53
C SER A 35 25.98 -22.18 26.04
N ALA A 36 26.66 -21.07 26.35
CA ALA A 36 26.32 -19.75 25.84
C ALA A 36 26.39 -19.70 24.31
N ALA A 37 27.49 -20.20 23.71
CA ALA A 37 27.65 -20.23 22.26
C ALA A 37 26.56 -21.06 21.57
N LYS A 38 26.21 -22.23 22.14
CA LYS A 38 25.11 -23.04 21.62
C LYS A 38 23.76 -22.32 21.75
N HIS A 39 23.48 -21.72 22.90
CA HIS A 39 22.24 -20.99 23.14
C HIS A 39 22.05 -19.84 22.15
N LEU A 40 23.08 -19.03 21.92
CA LEU A 40 23.05 -17.92 20.96
C LEU A 40 22.89 -18.41 19.53
N ALA A 41 23.53 -19.52 19.14
CA ALA A 41 23.38 -20.10 17.81
C ALA A 41 21.93 -20.58 17.55
N ASP A 42 21.38 -21.35 18.50
CA ASP A 42 19.99 -21.84 18.41
C ASP A 42 19.00 -20.66 18.37
N TYR A 43 19.25 -19.64 19.20
CA TYR A 43 18.44 -18.42 19.26
C TYR A 43 18.51 -17.61 17.96
N GLN A 44 19.70 -17.40 17.39
CA GLN A 44 19.89 -16.72 16.12
C GLN A 44 19.10 -17.42 14.99
N SER A 45 19.22 -18.74 14.88
CA SER A 45 18.50 -19.49 13.84
C SER A 45 16.99 -19.39 14.01
N LYS A 46 16.48 -19.44 15.25
CA LYS A 46 15.06 -19.27 15.54
C LYS A 46 14.58 -17.86 15.19
N LEU A 47 15.33 -16.83 15.58
CA LEU A 47 14.98 -15.43 15.31
C LEU A 47 14.91 -15.16 13.81
N GLN A 48 15.92 -15.62 13.04
CA GLN A 48 15.94 -15.47 11.59
C GLN A 48 14.73 -16.13 10.93
N ARG A 49 14.40 -17.35 11.37
CA ARG A 49 13.22 -18.07 10.86
C ARG A 49 11.92 -17.32 11.15
N ASN A 50 11.73 -16.86 12.38
CA ASN A 50 10.54 -16.11 12.77
C ASN A 50 10.39 -14.82 11.95
N ILE A 51 11.48 -14.07 11.76
CA ILE A 51 11.49 -12.89 10.89
C ILE A 51 11.04 -13.28 9.49
N THR A 52 11.67 -14.30 8.87
CA THR A 52 11.28 -14.74 7.53
C THR A 52 9.80 -15.12 7.43
N GLU A 53 9.26 -15.83 8.42
CA GLU A 53 7.84 -16.20 8.47
C GLU A 53 6.91 -14.97 8.59
N GLU A 54 7.26 -13.98 9.41
CA GLU A 54 6.52 -12.71 9.54
C GLU A 54 6.51 -11.92 8.22
N TRP A 55 7.65 -11.84 7.53
CA TRP A 55 7.75 -11.12 6.26
C TRP A 55 6.94 -11.82 5.15
N TRP A 56 6.92 -13.15 5.13
CA TRP A 56 6.05 -13.88 4.20
C TRP A 56 4.57 -13.66 4.49
N ALA A 57 4.16 -13.71 5.77
CA ALA A 57 2.77 -13.43 6.14
C ALA A 57 2.34 -11.99 5.78
N LEU A 58 3.25 -11.01 5.94
CA LEU A 58 3.02 -9.64 5.49
C LEU A 58 2.87 -9.57 3.96
N ALA A 59 3.73 -10.25 3.21
CA ALA A 59 3.65 -10.30 1.75
C ALA A 59 2.32 -10.90 1.29
N ASP A 60 1.90 -12.02 1.86
CA ASP A 60 0.62 -12.68 1.54
C ASP A 60 -0.56 -11.73 1.79
N MET A 61 -0.58 -11.05 2.94
CA MET A 61 -1.59 -10.04 3.24
C MET A 61 -1.59 -8.90 2.22
N LEU A 62 -0.41 -8.38 1.85
CA LEU A 62 -0.31 -7.28 0.90
C LEU A 62 -0.78 -7.69 -0.50
N VAL A 63 -0.44 -8.90 -0.96
CA VAL A 63 -0.92 -9.43 -2.24
C VAL A 63 -2.44 -9.52 -2.26
N VAL A 64 -3.05 -10.03 -1.19
CA VAL A 64 -4.52 -10.11 -1.08
C VAL A 64 -5.17 -8.72 -1.03
N ARG A 65 -4.53 -7.76 -0.36
CA ARG A 65 -5.07 -6.39 -0.22
C ARG A 65 -4.90 -5.52 -1.46
N TYR A 66 -3.83 -5.74 -2.22
CA TYR A 66 -3.45 -4.94 -3.37
C TYR A 66 -3.36 -5.82 -4.62
N ASN A 67 -4.49 -6.41 -5.01
CA ASN A 67 -4.60 -7.30 -6.15
C ASN A 67 -5.40 -6.62 -7.28
N ASP A 68 -5.01 -6.83 -8.53
CA ASP A 68 -5.77 -6.47 -9.74
C ASP A 68 -6.32 -5.02 -9.81
N MET A 69 -5.53 -4.02 -9.41
CA MET A 69 -5.96 -2.60 -9.33
C MET A 69 -7.09 -2.33 -8.33
N PHE A 70 -7.35 -3.25 -7.41
CA PHE A 70 -8.34 -3.11 -6.36
C PHE A 70 -7.67 -3.06 -4.99
N TYR A 71 -8.15 -2.16 -4.14
CA TYR A 71 -7.83 -2.13 -2.72
C TYR A 71 -8.91 -2.91 -1.98
N ASN A 72 -8.55 -4.10 -1.51
CA ASN A 72 -9.43 -4.94 -0.70
C ASN A 72 -9.33 -4.49 0.78
N TYR A 73 -10.46 -4.07 1.33
CA TYR A 73 -10.59 -3.43 2.65
C TYR A 73 -10.36 -4.43 3.81
N PRO A 74 -10.15 -3.95 5.06
CA PRO A 74 -9.80 -4.81 6.19
C PRO A 74 -10.92 -5.78 6.62
N PRO A 75 -10.63 -6.75 7.51
CA PRO A 75 -11.55 -7.86 7.84
C PRO A 75 -12.93 -7.42 8.32
N GLU A 76 -13.05 -6.18 8.81
CA GLU A 76 -14.29 -5.57 9.27
C GLU A 76 -15.20 -5.13 8.10
N THR A 77 -14.64 -4.93 6.89
CA THR A 77 -15.37 -4.57 5.67
C THR A 77 -14.87 -5.33 4.42
N PRO A 78 -14.92 -6.68 4.42
CA PRO A 78 -14.29 -7.52 3.40
C PRO A 78 -14.92 -7.44 2.00
N HIS A 79 -16.11 -6.82 1.90
CA HIS A 79 -16.84 -6.62 0.64
C HIS A 79 -16.66 -5.22 0.05
N GLN A 80 -15.95 -4.32 0.75
CA GLN A 80 -15.58 -3.05 0.15
C GLN A 80 -14.37 -3.26 -0.73
N VAL A 81 -14.45 -2.72 -1.93
CA VAL A 81 -13.41 -2.74 -2.95
C VAL A 81 -13.31 -1.30 -3.46
N SER A 82 -12.11 -0.72 -3.44
CA SER A 82 -11.87 0.60 -4.03
C SER A 82 -10.95 0.44 -5.21
N ASP A 83 -11.29 1.09 -6.32
CA ASP A 83 -10.40 1.17 -7.47
C ASP A 83 -9.12 1.91 -7.07
N ILE A 84 -7.97 1.28 -7.30
CA ILE A 84 -6.65 1.90 -7.27
C ILE A 84 -6.40 2.38 -8.69
N GLY A 85 -6.83 3.60 -8.99
CA GLY A 85 -6.69 4.18 -10.31
C GLY A 85 -7.12 5.64 -10.37
N TYR A 86 -6.87 6.26 -11.52
CA TYR A 86 -7.42 7.57 -11.81
C TYR A 86 -8.88 7.42 -12.24
N PRO A 87 -9.79 8.34 -11.84
CA PRO A 87 -11.15 8.34 -12.37
C PRO A 87 -11.12 8.32 -13.90
N ALA A 88 -11.94 7.50 -14.54
CA ALA A 88 -11.89 7.30 -16.00
C ALA A 88 -12.04 8.62 -16.79
N PHE A 89 -12.75 9.61 -16.24
CA PHE A 89 -12.87 10.93 -16.85
C PHE A 89 -11.55 11.73 -16.92
N TRP A 90 -10.58 11.46 -16.03
CA TRP A 90 -9.24 12.07 -16.11
C TRP A 90 -8.47 11.54 -17.31
N LEU A 91 -8.63 10.25 -17.61
CA LEU A 91 -8.02 9.62 -18.77
C LEU A 91 -8.61 10.21 -20.07
N GLU A 92 -9.92 10.44 -20.12
CA GLU A 92 -10.56 11.14 -21.26
C GLU A 92 -9.99 12.56 -21.47
N MET A 93 -9.68 13.30 -20.40
CA MET A 93 -9.11 14.66 -20.50
C MET A 93 -7.72 14.70 -21.15
N ILE A 94 -6.94 13.64 -21.01
CA ILE A 94 -5.60 13.51 -21.63
C ILE A 94 -5.65 12.80 -22.98
N GLY A 95 -6.84 12.63 -23.55
CA GLY A 95 -7.05 12.03 -24.88
C GLY A 95 -7.10 10.51 -24.88
N PHE A 96 -7.14 9.85 -23.72
CA PHE A 96 -7.35 8.42 -23.64
C PHE A 96 -8.85 8.11 -23.80
N ASN A 97 -9.26 7.88 -25.04
CA ASN A 97 -10.66 7.62 -25.42
C ASN A 97 -10.73 6.43 -26.39
N GLN A 98 -11.91 6.16 -26.98
CA GLN A 98 -12.10 5.04 -27.91
C GLN A 98 -11.21 5.10 -29.17
N GLU A 99 -10.53 6.22 -29.43
CA GLU A 99 -9.61 6.42 -30.55
C GLU A 99 -8.13 6.39 -30.15
N PHE A 100 -7.80 5.97 -28.91
CA PHE A 100 -6.43 5.95 -28.36
C PHE A 100 -5.38 5.25 -29.24
N TYR A 101 -5.82 4.34 -30.12
CA TYR A 101 -4.97 3.58 -31.04
C TYR A 101 -4.50 4.41 -32.26
N ARG A 102 -4.98 5.66 -32.41
CA ARG A 102 -4.56 6.58 -33.45
C ARG A 102 -3.58 7.61 -32.87
N PRO A 103 -2.48 7.95 -33.56
CA PRO A 103 -1.63 9.05 -33.14
C PRO A 103 -2.42 10.36 -33.13
N HIS A 104 -2.50 11.03 -31.99
CA HIS A 104 -3.15 12.34 -31.87
C HIS A 104 -2.38 13.24 -30.89
N TRP A 105 -2.53 14.55 -31.07
CA TRP A 105 -2.07 15.55 -30.11
C TRP A 105 -3.23 15.92 -29.19
N VAL A 106 -2.97 16.04 -27.89
CA VAL A 106 -4.00 16.41 -26.92
C VAL A 106 -4.26 17.91 -27.02
N LEU A 107 -5.49 18.30 -27.30
CA LEU A 107 -5.96 19.69 -27.26
C LEU A 107 -7.00 19.85 -26.15
N PRO A 108 -7.13 21.04 -25.53
CA PRO A 108 -8.20 21.31 -24.59
C PRO A 108 -9.57 21.01 -25.23
N SER A 109 -10.35 20.13 -24.60
CA SER A 109 -11.67 19.76 -25.11
C SER A 109 -12.68 20.87 -24.84
N LEU A 110 -13.49 21.21 -25.85
CA LEU A 110 -14.66 22.10 -25.69
C LEU A 110 -15.85 21.41 -25.02
N MET A 111 -15.82 20.08 -24.94
CA MET A 111 -16.87 19.27 -24.33
C MET A 111 -16.37 18.60 -23.06
N PRO A 112 -17.20 18.54 -22.00
CA PRO A 112 -16.83 17.84 -20.77
C PRO A 112 -16.63 16.34 -21.04
N PRO A 113 -15.75 15.67 -20.28
CA PRO A 113 -15.59 14.22 -20.35
C PRO A 113 -16.93 13.49 -20.20
N SER A 114 -17.13 12.43 -20.98
CA SER A 114 -18.38 11.67 -21.00
C SER A 114 -18.60 10.94 -19.68
N LEU A 115 -17.50 10.45 -19.08
CA LEU A 115 -17.45 9.71 -17.83
C LEU A 115 -17.42 10.61 -16.59
N LEU A 116 -17.55 11.93 -16.76
CA LEU A 116 -17.59 12.87 -15.64
C LEU A 116 -18.85 12.59 -14.77
N PRO A 117 -18.70 12.30 -13.47
CA PRO A 117 -19.82 12.04 -12.57
C PRO A 117 -20.80 13.22 -12.48
N GLN A 118 -22.10 12.94 -12.41
CA GLN A 118 -23.13 13.99 -12.38
C GLN A 118 -22.97 14.96 -11.20
N VAL A 119 -22.61 14.45 -10.02
CA VAL A 119 -22.32 15.28 -8.83
C VAL A 119 -21.24 16.33 -9.13
N ILE A 120 -20.21 15.97 -9.90
CA ILE A 120 -19.15 16.90 -10.27
C ILE A 120 -19.64 17.88 -11.35
N LYS A 121 -20.46 17.43 -12.31
CA LYS A 121 -21.14 18.32 -13.28
C LYS A 121 -22.00 19.38 -12.58
N ASP A 122 -22.72 18.98 -11.55
CA ASP A 122 -23.57 19.86 -10.75
C ASP A 122 -22.74 20.85 -9.92
N GLN A 123 -21.61 20.41 -9.35
CA GLN A 123 -20.67 21.30 -8.66
C GLN A 123 -20.03 22.33 -9.60
N LEU A 124 -19.60 21.90 -10.79
CA LEU A 124 -18.96 22.79 -11.79
C LEU A 124 -19.95 23.80 -12.39
N SER A 125 -21.20 23.40 -12.62
CA SER A 125 -22.25 24.31 -13.11
C SER A 125 -22.62 25.38 -12.07
N ASN A 126 -22.54 25.07 -10.77
CA ASN A 126 -22.71 26.05 -9.70
C ASN A 126 -21.53 27.03 -9.56
N LEU A 127 -20.34 26.67 -10.06
CA LEU A 127 -19.15 27.54 -10.13
C LEU A 127 -19.09 28.37 -11.43
N ALA A 128 -19.90 28.04 -12.43
CA ALA A 128 -19.94 28.70 -13.73
C ALA A 128 -20.34 30.19 -13.75
N PRO A 129 -20.97 30.83 -12.73
CA PRO A 129 -21.12 32.28 -12.75
C PRO A 129 -19.79 33.03 -12.62
N VAL A 130 -18.72 32.38 -12.15
CA VAL A 130 -17.43 33.03 -11.80
C VAL A 130 -16.37 32.90 -12.90
N LEU A 131 -16.54 32.01 -13.88
CA LEU A 131 -15.58 31.79 -14.96
C LEU A 131 -16.21 32.03 -16.34
N LYS A 132 -16.77 33.22 -16.55
CA LYS A 132 -16.83 33.79 -17.90
C LYS A 132 -15.43 34.26 -18.26
N TRP A 133 -14.63 33.37 -18.83
CA TRP A 133 -13.40 33.75 -19.52
C TRP A 133 -13.81 34.68 -20.67
N GLY A 134 -13.43 35.96 -20.55
CA GLY A 134 -13.44 36.91 -21.66
C GLY A 134 -12.35 36.59 -22.68
#